data_AF-A0A8C6W0M4-F1
#
_entry.id   AF-A0A8C6W0M4-F1
#
_cell.length_a   1.000
_cell.length_b   1.000
_cell.length_c   1.000
_cell.angle_alpha   90.00
_cell.angle_beta   90.00
_cell.angle_gamma   90.00
#
_symmetry.space_group_name_H-M   'P 1'
#
loop_
_entity.id
_entity.type
_entity.pdbx_description
1 polymer ?
#
loop_
_entity_poly.entity_id
_entity_poly.type
_entity_poly.pdbx_seq_one_letter_code
_entity_poly.pdbx_strand_id
1 'polypeptide(L)'
;MEVEDLLQECLKAAEASRLNPVVSAAMRMDYSSSRDLLCAELAFLLQEAVEMKWPFVPEKWQYKKSVSFNDKTNLSDLISKHLTQLLVLLKTSIMAQEGPSAMAVVFLVDRFIYWRDESSQLLKIAKLLHHQHPDTPIAPQLVIRQARVYVNSGRLQKAEYILSSLINNSGTTGCWVYHTDSDRVLIQAVSVQVRGVILQKLGLWLQAAELIWASLVGFYSLPQPDKKGIGTSLGLLANIMVSMNDGDFHTFRTNPVIDMKSLLGNTSHRLLSAAHAAKMAVVCGQYTPLYVLTNAMLFI
;
A
#
# COMPACT_ATOMS: atom_id res chain seq x y z
N MET A 1 -14.59 16.95 -15.49
CA MET A 1 -15.28 16.13 -14.48
C MET A 1 -14.26 15.78 -13.43
N GLU A 2 -14.54 16.09 -12.17
CA GLU A 2 -13.59 15.87 -11.09
C GLU A 2 -13.52 14.38 -10.71
N VAL A 3 -12.43 13.98 -10.09
CA VAL A 3 -12.18 12.57 -9.70
C VAL A 3 -13.23 12.10 -8.69
N GLU A 4 -13.64 12.99 -7.78
CA GLU A 4 -14.66 12.75 -6.76
C GLU A 4 -16.03 12.46 -7.40
N ASP A 5 -16.42 13.25 -8.40
CA ASP A 5 -17.66 13.03 -9.15
C ASP A 5 -17.69 11.63 -9.78
N LEU A 6 -16.60 11.25 -10.46
CA LEU A 6 -16.48 9.95 -11.10
C LEU A 6 -16.49 8.79 -10.10
N LEU A 7 -15.81 8.94 -8.97
CA LEU A 7 -15.84 7.94 -7.91
C LEU A 7 -17.25 7.81 -7.31
N GLN A 8 -17.99 8.92 -7.20
CA GLN A 8 -19.37 8.92 -6.73
C GLN A 8 -20.32 8.28 -7.74
N GLU A 9 -20.09 8.47 -9.03
CA GLU A 9 -20.78 7.75 -10.09
C GLU A 9 -20.50 6.24 -10.04
N CYS A 10 -19.26 5.83 -9.81
CA CYS A 10 -18.91 4.41 -9.63
C CYS A 10 -19.63 3.82 -8.42
N LEU A 11 -19.71 4.55 -7.32
CA LEU A 11 -20.44 4.13 -6.13
C LEU A 11 -21.94 3.96 -6.41
N LYS A 12 -22.58 4.96 -7.06
CA LYS A 12 -23.99 4.87 -7.46
C LYS A 12 -24.23 3.69 -8.40
N ALA A 13 -23.31 3.45 -9.35
CA ALA A 13 -23.38 2.30 -10.25
C ALA A 13 -23.30 0.97 -9.49
N ALA A 14 -22.41 0.85 -8.50
CA ALA A 14 -22.30 -0.36 -7.67
C ALA A 14 -23.55 -0.60 -6.80
N GLU A 15 -24.12 0.47 -6.23
CA GLU A 15 -25.37 0.40 -5.46
C GLU A 15 -26.56 -0.03 -6.35
N ALA A 16 -26.70 0.56 -7.53
CA ALA A 16 -27.76 0.22 -8.49
C ALA A 16 -27.61 -1.20 -9.04
N SER A 17 -26.39 -1.57 -9.43
CA SER A 17 -26.02 -2.90 -9.92
C SER A 17 -26.35 -3.99 -8.90
N ARG A 18 -26.20 -3.70 -7.59
CA ARG A 18 -26.55 -4.64 -6.53
C ARG A 18 -28.07 -4.86 -6.42
N LEU A 19 -28.86 -3.82 -6.63
CA LEU A 19 -30.32 -3.89 -6.55
C LEU A 19 -30.92 -4.54 -7.80
N ASN A 20 -30.33 -4.33 -8.97
CA ASN A 20 -30.82 -4.85 -10.24
C ASN A 20 -29.66 -5.23 -11.18
N PRO A 21 -29.20 -6.49 -11.18
CA PRO A 21 -28.00 -6.93 -11.90
C PRO A 21 -28.22 -7.17 -13.40
N VAL A 22 -29.18 -6.49 -14.03
CA VAL A 22 -29.52 -6.69 -15.45
C VAL A 22 -28.43 -6.06 -16.33
N VAL A 23 -27.80 -6.89 -17.15
CA VAL A 23 -26.76 -6.48 -18.11
C VAL A 23 -27.35 -6.38 -19.51
N SER A 24 -27.22 -5.20 -20.14
CA SER A 24 -27.61 -4.99 -21.54
C SER A 24 -26.44 -5.19 -22.51
N ALA A 25 -26.73 -5.40 -23.80
CA ALA A 25 -25.69 -5.46 -24.83
C ALA A 25 -24.88 -4.14 -24.91
N ALA A 26 -25.55 -3.00 -24.72
CA ALA A 26 -24.89 -1.69 -24.69
C ALA A 26 -23.86 -1.61 -23.55
N MET A 27 -24.20 -2.10 -22.34
CA MET A 27 -23.26 -2.10 -21.21
C MET A 27 -22.00 -2.93 -21.48
N ARG A 28 -22.14 -4.08 -22.15
CA ARG A 28 -20.98 -4.91 -22.54
C ARG A 28 -20.12 -4.24 -23.62
N MET A 29 -20.75 -3.55 -24.56
CA MET A 29 -20.03 -2.77 -25.59
C MET A 29 -19.29 -1.58 -24.97
N ASP A 30 -19.90 -0.88 -24.02
CA ASP A 30 -19.27 0.24 -23.31
C ASP A 30 -18.06 -0.21 -22.49
N TYR A 31 -18.16 -1.36 -21.81
CA TYR A 31 -17.03 -1.99 -21.12
C TYR A 31 -15.91 -2.34 -22.09
N SER A 32 -16.22 -3.04 -23.19
CA SER A 32 -15.21 -3.46 -24.18
C SER A 32 -14.50 -2.25 -24.78
N SER A 33 -15.27 -1.23 -25.19
CA SER A 33 -14.73 0.02 -25.73
C SER A 33 -13.85 0.75 -24.72
N SER A 34 -14.27 0.81 -23.45
CA SER A 34 -13.48 1.44 -22.38
C SER A 34 -12.16 0.72 -22.15
N ARG A 35 -12.17 -0.63 -22.21
CA ARG A 35 -11.00 -1.47 -22.04
C ARG A 35 -10.02 -1.32 -23.20
N ASP A 36 -10.52 -1.29 -24.43
CA ASP A 36 -9.70 -1.18 -25.66
C ASP A 36 -9.01 0.19 -25.79
N LEU A 37 -9.54 1.23 -25.12
CA LEU A 37 -8.93 2.55 -25.08
C LEU A 37 -7.68 2.62 -24.17
N LEU A 38 -7.45 1.63 -23.30
CA LEU A 38 -6.29 1.64 -22.40
C LEU A 38 -4.98 1.60 -23.20
N CYS A 39 -3.98 2.35 -22.75
CA CYS A 39 -2.64 2.18 -23.29
C CYS A 39 -2.09 0.79 -22.92
N ALA A 40 -1.18 0.27 -23.73
CA ALA A 40 -0.65 -1.09 -23.57
C ALA A 40 -0.10 -1.36 -22.15
N GLU A 41 0.56 -0.38 -21.54
CA GLU A 41 1.10 -0.50 -20.18
C GLU A 41 -0.01 -0.66 -19.12
N LEU A 42 -1.10 0.11 -19.21
CA LEU A 42 -2.23 -0.03 -18.29
C LEU A 42 -3.03 -1.30 -18.52
N ALA A 43 -3.22 -1.70 -19.78
CA ALA A 43 -3.87 -2.96 -20.12
C ALA A 43 -3.09 -4.16 -19.54
N PHE A 44 -1.77 -4.12 -19.64
CA PHE A 44 -0.89 -5.13 -19.04
C PHE A 44 -1.01 -5.15 -17.51
N LEU A 45 -0.92 -4.00 -16.85
CA LEU A 45 -1.05 -3.91 -15.39
C LEU A 45 -2.42 -4.37 -14.88
N LEU A 46 -3.49 -4.05 -15.61
CA LEU A 46 -4.83 -4.52 -15.29
C LEU A 46 -4.90 -6.05 -15.35
N GLN A 47 -4.33 -6.64 -16.40
CA GLN A 47 -4.28 -8.09 -16.55
C GLN A 47 -3.46 -8.76 -15.43
N GLU A 48 -2.29 -8.21 -15.08
CA GLU A 48 -1.49 -8.71 -13.97
C GLU A 48 -2.21 -8.61 -12.62
N ALA A 49 -2.97 -7.53 -12.40
CA ALA A 49 -3.79 -7.35 -11.20
C ALA A 49 -4.93 -8.38 -11.13
N VAL A 50 -5.60 -8.68 -12.26
CA VAL A 50 -6.60 -9.76 -12.35
C VAL A 50 -5.99 -11.13 -12.05
N GLU A 51 -4.78 -11.39 -12.54
CA GLU A 51 -4.03 -12.63 -12.31
C GLU A 51 -3.37 -12.73 -10.92
N MET A 52 -3.64 -11.76 -10.04
CA MET A 52 -3.11 -11.71 -8.67
C MET A 52 -1.57 -11.79 -8.63
N LYS A 53 -0.87 -11.24 -9.65
CA LYS A 53 0.59 -11.39 -9.80
C LYS A 53 1.39 -10.93 -8.60
N TRP A 54 0.88 -9.94 -7.87
CA TRP A 54 1.54 -9.34 -6.73
C TRP A 54 0.50 -8.86 -5.71
N PRO A 55 0.79 -8.94 -4.39
CA PRO A 55 -0.14 -8.49 -3.35
C PRO A 55 -0.21 -6.95 -3.21
N PHE A 56 0.77 -6.23 -3.78
CA PHE A 56 0.84 -4.78 -3.84
C PHE A 56 1.34 -4.34 -5.22
N VAL A 57 0.78 -3.26 -5.76
CA VAL A 57 1.20 -2.72 -7.07
C VAL A 57 2.67 -2.27 -6.99
N PRO A 58 3.62 -2.93 -7.69
CA PRO A 58 5.03 -2.63 -7.52
C PRO A 58 5.42 -1.34 -8.27
N GLU A 59 6.36 -0.56 -7.73
CA GLU A 59 7.05 0.46 -8.54
C GLU A 59 8.15 -0.21 -9.38
N LYS A 60 8.45 0.34 -10.57
CA LYS A 60 9.46 -0.24 -11.49
C LYS A 60 10.86 -0.36 -10.87
N TRP A 61 11.22 0.57 -9.99
CA TRP A 61 12.49 0.58 -9.30
C TRP A 61 12.50 -0.27 -8.02
N GLN A 62 11.35 -0.67 -7.47
CA GLN A 62 11.18 -1.10 -6.07
C GLN A 62 12.09 -2.26 -5.67
N TYR A 63 12.22 -3.26 -6.53
CA TYR A 63 12.94 -4.51 -6.24
C TYR A 63 14.28 -4.64 -7.00
N LYS A 64 14.60 -3.71 -7.90
CA LYS A 64 15.80 -3.80 -8.76
C LYS A 64 17.08 -3.40 -8.04
N LYS A 65 18.13 -4.21 -8.13
CA LYS A 65 19.48 -3.86 -7.63
C LYS A 65 20.12 -2.73 -8.45
N SER A 66 20.07 -2.85 -9.78
CA SER A 66 20.52 -1.80 -10.71
C SER A 66 19.30 -1.18 -11.39
N VAL A 67 19.13 0.14 -11.24
CA VAL A 67 17.96 0.89 -11.72
C VAL A 67 18.34 1.64 -12.98
N SER A 68 17.75 1.26 -14.11
CA SER A 68 17.94 1.94 -15.40
C SER A 68 17.12 3.24 -15.47
N PHE A 69 17.30 4.04 -16.52
CA PHE A 69 16.50 5.26 -16.72
C PHE A 69 14.98 4.98 -16.76
N ASN A 70 14.57 3.92 -17.45
CA ASN A 70 13.15 3.54 -17.59
C ASN A 70 12.52 3.07 -16.28
N ASP A 71 13.34 2.69 -15.30
CA ASP A 71 12.87 2.21 -13.99
C ASP A 71 12.59 3.36 -13.02
N LYS A 72 13.08 4.58 -13.32
CA LYS A 72 12.96 5.76 -12.46
C LYS A 72 11.60 6.46 -12.56
N THR A 73 10.71 5.98 -13.44
CA THR A 73 9.33 6.48 -13.53
C THR A 73 8.46 5.83 -12.48
N ASN A 74 7.67 6.62 -11.75
CA ASN A 74 6.74 6.07 -10.75
C ASN A 74 5.44 5.64 -11.43
N LEU A 75 4.92 4.49 -11.01
CA LEU A 75 3.65 4.01 -11.53
C LEU A 75 2.49 4.90 -11.08
N SER A 76 2.63 5.59 -9.94
CA SER A 76 1.71 6.63 -9.50
C SER A 76 1.50 7.73 -10.54
N ASP A 77 2.52 8.07 -11.32
CA ASP A 77 2.45 9.16 -12.31
C ASP A 77 1.66 8.69 -13.52
N LEU A 78 1.86 7.42 -13.95
CA LEU A 78 1.05 6.77 -14.98
C LEU A 78 -0.42 6.69 -14.55
N ILE A 79 -0.69 6.18 -13.34
CA ILE A 79 -2.05 6.05 -12.81
C ILE A 79 -2.71 7.43 -12.70
N SER A 80 -1.99 8.44 -12.18
CA SER A 80 -2.49 9.81 -12.08
C SER A 80 -2.88 10.38 -13.43
N LYS A 81 -2.06 10.16 -14.46
CA LYS A 81 -2.30 10.66 -15.82
C LYS A 81 -3.54 10.03 -16.45
N HIS A 82 -3.85 8.79 -16.11
CA HIS A 82 -4.93 8.01 -16.70
C HIS A 82 -6.09 7.75 -15.74
N LEU A 83 -6.16 8.47 -14.61
CA LEU A 83 -7.12 8.18 -13.55
C LEU A 83 -8.57 8.27 -14.02
N THR A 84 -8.91 9.33 -14.76
CA THR A 84 -10.25 9.51 -15.35
C THR A 84 -10.65 8.31 -16.19
N GLN A 85 -9.74 7.84 -17.05
CA GLN A 85 -9.96 6.67 -17.91
C GLN A 85 -10.16 5.39 -17.08
N LEU A 86 -9.37 5.20 -16.02
CA LEU A 86 -9.51 4.06 -15.12
C LEU A 86 -10.85 4.10 -14.36
N LEU A 87 -11.31 5.27 -13.90
CA LEU A 87 -12.61 5.39 -13.23
C LEU A 87 -13.79 5.18 -14.19
N VAL A 88 -13.68 5.62 -15.45
CA VAL A 88 -14.67 5.27 -16.48
C VAL A 88 -14.70 3.76 -16.69
N LEU A 89 -13.54 3.12 -16.79
CA LEU A 89 -13.45 1.65 -16.90
C LEU A 89 -14.02 0.94 -15.66
N LEU A 90 -13.78 1.46 -14.46
CA LEU A 90 -14.38 0.92 -13.24
C LEU A 90 -15.91 0.96 -13.32
N LYS A 91 -16.48 2.10 -13.68
CA LYS A 91 -17.92 2.27 -13.83
C LYS A 91 -18.50 1.31 -14.87
N THR A 92 -17.91 1.23 -16.06
CA THR A 92 -18.41 0.33 -17.12
C THR A 92 -18.22 -1.13 -16.76
N SER A 93 -17.13 -1.50 -16.06
CA SER A 93 -16.94 -2.87 -15.53
C SER A 93 -18.01 -3.24 -14.50
N ILE A 94 -18.36 -2.33 -13.58
CA ILE A 94 -19.44 -2.53 -12.60
C ILE A 94 -20.79 -2.74 -13.30
N MET A 95 -21.10 -1.92 -14.31
CA MET A 95 -22.36 -2.00 -15.06
C MET A 95 -22.45 -3.28 -15.91
N ALA A 96 -21.31 -3.77 -16.42
CA ALA A 96 -21.24 -5.00 -17.21
C ALA A 96 -21.13 -6.28 -16.37
N GLN A 97 -21.10 -6.19 -15.03
CA GLN A 97 -20.86 -7.30 -14.09
C GLN A 97 -19.48 -7.96 -14.24
N GLU A 98 -18.49 -7.19 -14.68
CA GLU A 98 -17.10 -7.64 -14.85
C GLU A 98 -16.32 -7.49 -13.53
N GLY A 99 -16.72 -8.28 -12.53
CA GLY A 99 -16.17 -8.24 -11.16
C GLY A 99 -14.64 -8.26 -11.08
N PRO A 100 -13.93 -9.19 -11.76
CA PRO A 100 -12.48 -9.23 -11.76
C PRO A 100 -11.83 -7.95 -12.29
N SER A 101 -12.35 -7.41 -13.39
CA SER A 101 -11.86 -6.16 -13.97
C SER A 101 -12.10 -4.98 -13.03
N ALA A 102 -13.31 -4.87 -12.46
CA ALA A 102 -13.65 -3.81 -11.52
C ALA A 102 -12.75 -3.84 -10.28
N MET A 103 -12.54 -5.01 -9.67
CA MET A 103 -11.67 -5.17 -8.51
C MET A 103 -10.20 -4.90 -8.83
N ALA A 104 -9.72 -5.28 -10.01
CA ALA A 104 -8.38 -4.96 -10.47
C ALA A 104 -8.17 -3.45 -10.66
N VAL A 105 -9.16 -2.73 -11.21
CA VAL A 105 -9.09 -1.25 -11.29
C VAL A 105 -9.04 -0.64 -9.89
N VAL A 106 -9.91 -1.08 -8.97
CA VAL A 106 -9.91 -0.63 -7.56
C VAL A 106 -8.52 -0.83 -6.93
N PHE A 107 -7.90 -1.98 -7.16
CA PHE A 107 -6.56 -2.30 -6.68
C PHE A 107 -5.49 -1.36 -7.26
N LEU A 108 -5.52 -1.09 -8.56
CA LEU A 108 -4.57 -0.20 -9.22
C LEU A 108 -4.67 1.24 -8.71
N VAL A 109 -5.89 1.79 -8.60
CA VAL A 109 -6.08 3.20 -8.22
C VAL A 109 -5.94 3.46 -6.71
N ASP A 110 -6.00 2.42 -5.88
CA ASP A 110 -5.98 2.52 -4.41
C ASP A 110 -4.89 3.44 -3.85
N ARG A 111 -3.64 3.27 -4.31
CA ARG A 111 -2.51 4.07 -3.80
C ARG A 111 -2.70 5.55 -4.10
N PHE A 112 -3.17 5.89 -5.30
CA PHE A 112 -3.38 7.27 -5.71
C PHE A 112 -4.58 7.89 -4.98
N ILE A 113 -5.69 7.16 -4.91
CA ILE A 113 -6.91 7.59 -4.22
C ILE A 113 -6.66 7.80 -2.71
N TYR A 114 -5.76 7.04 -2.10
CA TYR A 114 -5.34 7.30 -0.72
C TYR A 114 -4.66 8.64 -0.49
N TRP A 115 -3.84 9.11 -1.44
CA TRP A 115 -3.22 10.43 -1.32
C TRP A 115 -4.21 11.59 -1.52
N ARG A 116 -5.39 11.30 -2.07
CA ARG A 116 -6.50 12.25 -2.22
C ARG A 116 -7.48 12.21 -1.03
N ASP A 117 -7.21 11.39 -0.01
CA ASP A 117 -8.10 11.14 1.13
C ASP A 117 -9.47 10.49 0.78
N GLU A 118 -9.60 9.93 -0.42
CA GLU A 118 -10.85 9.35 -0.95
C GLU A 118 -10.95 7.82 -0.76
N SER A 119 -10.09 7.24 0.08
CA SER A 119 -10.05 5.78 0.28
C SER A 119 -11.31 5.20 0.90
N SER A 120 -12.02 5.95 1.75
CA SER A 120 -13.25 5.47 2.37
C SER A 120 -14.32 5.15 1.33
N GLN A 121 -14.43 5.98 0.28
CA GLN A 121 -15.38 5.78 -0.80
C GLN A 121 -14.97 4.63 -1.72
N LEU A 122 -13.69 4.54 -2.08
CA LEU A 122 -13.17 3.42 -2.88
C LEU A 122 -13.35 2.07 -2.17
N LEU A 123 -13.11 2.01 -0.86
CA LEU A 123 -13.34 0.81 -0.07
C LEU A 123 -14.82 0.44 0.05
N LYS A 124 -15.73 1.43 0.04
CA LYS A 124 -17.17 1.17 -0.02
C LYS A 124 -17.55 0.51 -1.36
N ILE A 125 -16.98 0.97 -2.47
CA ILE A 125 -17.15 0.33 -3.79
C ILE A 125 -16.62 -1.11 -3.76
N ALA A 126 -15.40 -1.32 -3.27
CA ALA A 126 -14.79 -2.65 -3.13
C ALA A 126 -15.68 -3.61 -2.32
N LYS A 127 -16.25 -3.11 -1.21
CA LYS A 127 -17.18 -3.88 -0.37
C LYS A 127 -18.44 -4.26 -1.13
N LEU A 128 -19.05 -3.35 -1.89
CA LEU A 128 -20.24 -3.65 -2.70
C LEU A 128 -19.95 -4.68 -3.78
N LEU A 129 -18.83 -4.52 -4.49
CA LEU A 129 -18.37 -5.49 -5.49
C LEU A 129 -18.18 -6.88 -4.89
N HIS A 130 -17.56 -6.98 -3.72
CA HIS A 130 -17.39 -8.27 -3.04
C HIS A 130 -18.71 -8.92 -2.62
N HIS A 131 -19.75 -8.14 -2.29
CA HIS A 131 -21.08 -8.73 -2.02
C HIS A 131 -21.74 -9.29 -3.28
N GLN A 132 -21.47 -8.68 -4.45
CA GLN A 132 -22.01 -9.14 -5.73
C GLN A 132 -21.22 -10.31 -6.31
N HIS A 133 -19.90 -10.30 -6.13
CA HIS A 133 -18.97 -11.28 -6.64
C HIS A 133 -18.08 -11.81 -5.50
N PRO A 134 -18.61 -12.64 -4.60
CA PRO A 134 -17.88 -13.12 -3.41
C PRO A 134 -16.62 -13.90 -3.77
N ASP A 135 -16.60 -14.57 -4.93
CA ASP A 135 -15.45 -15.33 -5.42
C ASP A 135 -14.36 -14.44 -6.04
N THR A 136 -14.64 -13.15 -6.29
CA THR A 136 -13.62 -12.24 -6.83
C THR A 136 -12.63 -11.85 -5.73
N PRO A 137 -11.32 -12.08 -5.95
CA PRO A 137 -10.30 -11.85 -4.92
C PRO A 137 -10.12 -10.36 -4.61
N ILE A 138 -9.91 -10.05 -3.33
CA ILE A 138 -9.56 -8.71 -2.84
C ILE A 138 -8.06 -8.66 -2.57
N ALA A 139 -7.35 -7.73 -3.19
CA ALA A 139 -5.92 -7.55 -2.97
C ALA A 139 -5.59 -7.24 -1.49
N PRO A 140 -4.54 -7.87 -0.91
CA PRO A 140 -4.07 -7.55 0.44
C PRO A 140 -3.79 -6.06 0.66
N GLN A 141 -3.36 -5.34 -0.39
CA GLN A 141 -3.21 -3.88 -0.35
C GLN A 141 -4.50 -3.16 0.08
N LEU A 142 -5.67 -3.57 -0.42
CA LEU A 142 -6.97 -2.98 -0.07
C LEU A 142 -7.39 -3.33 1.36
N VAL A 143 -7.07 -4.54 1.82
CA VAL A 143 -7.32 -4.97 3.20
C VAL A 143 -6.49 -4.12 4.18
N ILE A 144 -5.20 -3.92 3.87
CA ILE A 144 -4.32 -3.05 4.65
C ILE A 144 -4.75 -1.57 4.51
N ARG A 145 -5.28 -1.15 3.36
CA ARG A 145 -5.87 0.19 3.20
C ARG A 145 -7.00 0.41 4.20
N GLN A 146 -7.89 -0.56 4.36
CA GLN A 146 -8.98 -0.48 5.34
C GLN A 146 -8.43 -0.32 6.76
N ALA A 147 -7.36 -1.05 7.12
CA ALA A 147 -6.68 -0.86 8.40
C ALA A 147 -6.13 0.58 8.53
N ARG A 148 -5.44 1.11 7.53
CA ARG A 148 -4.91 2.50 7.53
C ARG A 148 -6.02 3.55 7.71
N VAL A 149 -7.16 3.39 7.03
CA VAL A 149 -8.33 4.27 7.22
C VAL A 149 -8.86 4.20 8.66
N TYR A 150 -8.89 3.02 9.27
CA TYR A 150 -9.26 2.87 10.68
C TYR A 150 -8.24 3.52 11.62
N VAL A 151 -6.94 3.39 11.35
CA VAL A 151 -5.90 4.09 12.11
C VAL A 151 -6.09 5.61 12.04
N ASN A 152 -6.30 6.16 10.85
CA ASN A 152 -6.45 7.61 10.66
C ASN A 152 -7.72 8.16 11.33
N SER A 153 -8.77 7.35 11.44
CA SER A 153 -10.03 7.71 12.12
C SER A 153 -10.06 7.34 13.61
N GLY A 154 -8.93 6.94 14.21
CA GLY A 154 -8.83 6.58 15.63
C GLY A 154 -9.48 5.24 16.02
N ARG A 155 -9.96 4.44 15.05
CA ARG A 155 -10.57 3.12 15.26
C ARG A 155 -9.50 2.03 15.40
N LEU A 156 -8.60 2.19 16.37
CA LEU A 156 -7.37 1.40 16.48
C LEU A 156 -7.63 -0.10 16.67
N GLN A 157 -8.63 -0.49 17.48
CA GLN A 157 -8.97 -1.90 17.67
C GLN A 157 -9.41 -2.58 16.37
N LYS A 158 -10.15 -1.88 15.50
CA LYS A 158 -10.57 -2.43 14.20
C LYS A 158 -9.40 -2.57 13.25
N ALA A 159 -8.49 -1.61 13.24
CA ALA A 159 -7.24 -1.72 12.48
C ALA A 159 -6.41 -2.92 12.96
N GLU A 160 -6.24 -3.02 14.28
CA GLU A 160 -5.45 -4.06 14.92
C GLU A 160 -5.99 -5.47 14.68
N TYR A 161 -7.32 -5.63 14.64
CA TYR A 161 -7.95 -6.91 14.27
C TYR A 161 -7.55 -7.36 12.85
N ILE A 162 -7.60 -6.44 11.88
CA ILE A 162 -7.22 -6.74 10.49
C ILE A 162 -5.73 -7.11 10.42
N LEU A 163 -4.87 -6.30 11.03
CA LEU A 163 -3.42 -6.51 11.00
C LEU A 163 -3.02 -7.80 11.73
N SER A 164 -3.66 -8.11 12.87
CA SER A 164 -3.46 -9.37 13.61
C SER A 164 -3.82 -10.58 12.77
N SER A 165 -4.94 -10.54 12.07
CA SER A 165 -5.35 -11.61 11.18
C SER A 165 -4.29 -11.85 10.09
N LEU A 166 -3.84 -10.79 9.42
CA LEU A 166 -2.82 -10.89 8.37
C LEU A 166 -1.47 -11.38 8.90
N ILE A 167 -1.05 -10.92 10.09
CA ILE A 167 0.24 -11.31 10.69
C ILE A 167 0.20 -12.78 11.12
N ASN A 168 -0.84 -13.18 11.85
CA ASN A 168 -0.92 -14.50 12.46
C ASN A 168 -1.30 -15.60 11.46
N ASN A 169 -1.94 -15.24 10.34
CA ASN A 169 -2.37 -16.17 9.31
C ASN A 169 -1.49 -16.11 8.04
N SER A 170 -0.20 -15.84 8.19
CA SER A 170 0.79 -15.86 7.09
C SER A 170 0.37 -15.03 5.87
N GLY A 171 -0.12 -13.82 6.12
CA GLY A 171 -0.54 -12.84 5.12
C GLY A 171 -1.82 -13.19 4.36
N THR A 172 -2.47 -14.33 4.64
CA THR A 172 -3.64 -14.82 3.90
C THR A 172 -4.86 -13.90 4.05
N THR A 173 -5.61 -13.72 2.96
CA THR A 173 -6.88 -13.00 3.00
C THR A 173 -7.81 -13.45 1.87
N GLY A 174 -9.09 -13.68 2.19
CA GLY A 174 -10.12 -14.09 1.24
C GLY A 174 -9.70 -15.26 0.34
N CYS A 175 -10.02 -15.16 -0.94
CA CYS A 175 -9.60 -16.09 -1.99
C CYS A 175 -8.36 -15.62 -2.77
N TRP A 176 -7.55 -14.70 -2.21
CA TRP A 176 -6.34 -14.23 -2.88
C TRP A 176 -5.29 -15.36 -2.97
N VAL A 177 -4.80 -15.61 -4.18
CA VAL A 177 -3.76 -16.61 -4.45
C VAL A 177 -2.40 -15.93 -4.54
N TYR A 178 -1.43 -16.47 -3.80
CA TYR A 178 -0.04 -15.99 -3.79
C TYR A 178 0.82 -16.88 -4.67
N HIS A 179 1.63 -16.26 -5.53
CA HIS A 179 2.53 -17.00 -6.43
C HIS A 179 3.81 -17.43 -5.74
N THR A 180 4.22 -16.73 -4.67
CA THR A 180 5.41 -17.05 -3.88
C THR A 180 5.16 -16.92 -2.38
N ASP A 181 5.93 -17.65 -1.57
CA ASP A 181 5.90 -17.47 -0.11
C ASP A 181 6.45 -16.10 0.31
N SER A 182 7.34 -15.50 -0.49
CA SER A 182 7.83 -14.15 -0.25
C SER A 182 6.73 -13.08 -0.32
N ASP A 183 5.67 -13.30 -1.11
CA ASP A 183 4.52 -12.38 -1.13
C ASP A 183 3.81 -12.33 0.23
N ARG A 184 3.73 -13.48 0.91
CA ARG A 184 3.15 -13.58 2.26
C ARG A 184 4.00 -12.84 3.28
N VAL A 185 5.32 -13.04 3.22
CA VAL A 185 6.29 -12.33 4.08
C VAL A 185 6.19 -10.82 3.87
N LEU A 186 6.06 -10.36 2.62
CA LEU A 186 5.88 -8.94 2.30
C LEU A 186 4.62 -8.37 2.97
N ILE A 187 3.49 -9.09 2.93
CA ILE A 187 2.24 -8.65 3.57
C ILE A 187 2.38 -8.58 5.09
N GLN A 188 3.05 -9.56 5.70
CA GLN A 188 3.32 -9.55 7.12
C GLN A 188 4.23 -8.36 7.49
N ALA A 189 5.30 -8.11 6.74
CA ALA A 189 6.20 -6.98 6.95
C ALA A 189 5.45 -5.63 6.89
N VAL A 190 4.60 -5.43 5.87
CA VAL A 190 3.76 -4.22 5.75
C VAL A 190 2.75 -4.13 6.91
N SER A 191 2.15 -5.26 7.32
CA SER A 191 1.18 -5.27 8.42
C SER A 191 1.84 -4.92 9.76
N VAL A 192 3.04 -5.47 10.01
CA VAL A 192 3.87 -5.15 11.19
C VAL A 192 4.29 -3.68 11.17
N GLN A 193 4.68 -3.13 10.01
CA GLN A 193 4.98 -1.70 9.85
C GLN A 193 3.79 -0.84 10.25
N VAL A 194 2.58 -1.15 9.76
CA VAL A 194 1.36 -0.38 10.09
C VAL A 194 1.02 -0.52 11.59
N ARG A 195 1.21 -1.70 12.19
CA ARG A 195 1.05 -1.86 13.65
C ARG A 195 2.06 -1.01 14.42
N GLY A 196 3.30 -0.90 13.95
CA GLY A 196 4.28 0.05 14.50
C GLY A 196 3.79 1.49 14.48
N VAL A 197 3.12 1.92 13.41
CA VAL A 197 2.48 3.26 13.32
C VAL A 197 1.34 3.42 14.33
N ILE A 198 0.57 2.37 14.63
CA ILE A 198 -0.44 2.40 15.69
C ILE A 198 0.22 2.67 17.05
N LEU A 199 1.26 1.93 17.39
CA LEU A 199 1.98 2.11 18.65
C LEU A 199 2.66 3.48 18.74
N GLN A 200 3.20 3.98 17.62
CA GLN A 200 3.73 5.34 17.52
C GLN A 200 2.67 6.39 17.84
N LYS A 201 1.45 6.26 17.29
CA LYS A 201 0.33 7.18 17.58
C LYS A 201 -0.12 7.13 19.05
N LEU A 202 0.11 6.02 19.74
CA LEU A 202 -0.17 5.84 21.16
C LEU A 202 0.97 6.32 22.07
N GLY A 203 2.10 6.78 21.51
CA GLY A 203 3.27 7.20 22.29
C GLY A 203 4.07 6.04 22.89
N LEU A 204 3.82 4.81 22.43
CA LEU A 204 4.55 3.61 22.87
C LEU A 204 5.83 3.45 22.04
N TRP A 205 6.78 4.37 22.26
CA TRP A 205 7.90 4.58 21.33
C TRP A 205 8.85 3.39 21.21
N LEU A 206 9.21 2.75 22.33
CA LEU A 206 10.09 1.57 22.32
C LEU A 206 9.47 0.42 21.51
N GLN A 207 8.23 0.06 21.81
CA GLN A 207 7.52 -1.03 21.13
C GLN A 207 7.23 -0.68 19.66
N ALA A 208 6.94 0.59 19.38
CA ALA A 208 6.82 1.06 18.00
C ALA A 208 8.14 0.86 17.24
N ALA A 209 9.29 1.24 17.82
CA ALA A 209 10.60 1.06 17.22
C ALA A 209 10.91 -0.43 16.96
N GLU A 210 10.58 -1.31 17.90
CA GLU A 210 10.75 -2.77 17.76
C GLU A 210 9.92 -3.34 16.61
N LEU A 211 8.66 -2.91 16.45
CA LEU A 211 7.84 -3.32 15.32
C LEU A 211 8.33 -2.76 14.00
N ILE A 212 8.77 -1.50 13.96
CA ILE A 212 9.36 -0.93 12.74
C ILE A 212 10.65 -1.67 12.39
N TRP A 213 11.47 -2.06 13.36
CA TRP A 213 12.64 -2.92 13.14
C TRP A 213 12.25 -4.30 12.59
N ALA A 214 11.25 -4.96 13.19
CA ALA A 214 10.76 -6.24 12.69
C ALA A 214 10.26 -6.14 11.24
N SER A 215 9.63 -5.03 10.86
CA SER A 215 9.25 -4.79 9.46
C SER A 215 10.46 -4.66 8.53
N LEU A 216 11.55 -4.01 8.97
CA LEU A 216 12.79 -3.90 8.20
C LEU A 216 13.39 -5.29 7.95
N VAL A 217 13.48 -6.13 8.99
CA VAL A 217 13.93 -7.52 8.87
C VAL A 217 13.09 -8.27 7.83
N GLY A 218 11.76 -8.13 7.89
CA GLY A 218 10.85 -8.70 6.91
C GLY A 218 11.14 -8.23 5.48
N PHE A 219 11.29 -6.93 5.26
CA PHE A 219 11.58 -6.39 3.92
C PHE A 219 12.95 -6.79 3.38
N TYR A 220 13.97 -6.89 4.23
CA TYR A 220 15.31 -7.36 3.84
C TYR A 220 15.37 -8.88 3.58
N SER A 221 14.45 -9.65 4.17
CA SER A 221 14.39 -11.12 3.99
C SER A 221 13.83 -11.55 2.64
N LEU A 222 13.20 -10.64 1.89
CA LEU A 222 12.65 -10.93 0.57
C LEU A 222 13.78 -11.26 -0.43
N PRO A 223 13.53 -12.15 -1.42
CA PRO A 223 14.53 -12.48 -2.45
C PRO A 223 15.10 -11.25 -3.16
N GLN A 224 14.23 -10.25 -3.37
CA GLN A 224 14.59 -8.90 -3.74
C GLN A 224 14.06 -7.96 -2.65
N PRO A 225 14.92 -7.29 -1.87
CA PRO A 225 14.48 -6.43 -0.79
C PRO A 225 13.53 -5.33 -1.24
N ASP A 226 12.47 -5.07 -0.47
CA ASP A 226 11.51 -4.01 -0.77
C ASP A 226 12.09 -2.64 -0.39
N LYS A 227 12.75 -1.97 -1.34
CA LYS A 227 13.36 -0.65 -1.09
C LYS A 227 12.32 0.39 -0.66
N LYS A 228 11.08 0.30 -1.13
CA LYS A 228 10.00 1.22 -0.75
C LYS A 228 9.56 0.99 0.68
N GLY A 229 9.35 -0.27 1.05
CA GLY A 229 9.05 -0.69 2.43
C GLY A 229 10.17 -0.30 3.39
N ILE A 230 11.42 -0.60 3.04
CA ILE A 230 12.62 -0.24 3.81
C ILE A 230 12.72 1.27 4.01
N GLY A 231 12.64 2.05 2.92
CA GLY A 231 12.70 3.51 3.01
C GLY A 231 11.61 4.09 3.90
N THR A 232 10.38 3.58 3.78
CA THR A 232 9.26 3.99 4.63
C THR A 232 9.51 3.65 6.11
N SER A 233 9.96 2.43 6.41
CA SER A 233 10.27 2.02 7.79
C SER A 233 11.43 2.80 8.39
N LEU A 234 12.47 3.12 7.62
CA LEU A 234 13.58 3.96 8.09
C LEU A 234 13.13 5.39 8.43
N GLY A 235 12.26 5.98 7.61
CA GLY A 235 11.67 7.28 7.91
C GLY A 235 10.79 7.26 9.16
N LEU A 236 9.97 6.22 9.33
CA LEU A 236 9.18 6.02 10.55
C LEU A 236 10.07 5.82 11.78
N LEU A 237 11.14 5.04 11.66
CA LEU A 237 12.09 4.81 12.74
C LEU A 237 12.81 6.10 13.11
N ALA A 238 13.17 6.95 12.13
CA ALA A 238 13.73 8.27 12.39
C ALA A 238 12.75 9.12 13.23
N ASN A 239 11.47 9.17 12.85
CA ASN A 239 10.43 9.89 13.60
C ASN A 239 10.29 9.37 15.03
N ILE A 240 10.22 8.05 15.20
CA ILE A 240 10.13 7.41 16.52
C ILE A 240 11.36 7.75 17.34
N MET A 241 12.55 7.68 16.74
CA MET A 241 13.79 8.05 17.40
C MET A 241 13.79 9.51 17.80
N VAL A 242 13.23 10.45 17.04
CA VAL A 242 13.11 11.87 17.45
C VAL A 242 12.14 12.06 18.61
N SER A 243 11.11 11.24 18.74
CA SER A 243 10.11 11.34 19.81
C SER A 243 10.44 10.56 21.09
N MET A 244 11.16 9.44 21.00
CA MET A 244 11.48 8.60 22.15
C MET A 244 12.45 9.27 23.12
N ASN A 245 12.44 8.89 24.40
CA ASN A 245 13.44 9.38 25.36
C ASN A 245 14.76 8.60 25.26
N ASP A 246 15.80 9.07 25.93
CA ASP A 246 17.13 8.45 25.84
C ASP A 246 17.21 7.08 26.53
N GLY A 247 16.36 6.82 27.54
CA GLY A 247 16.26 5.51 28.19
C GLY A 247 15.64 4.44 27.28
N ASP A 248 14.55 4.79 26.60
CA ASP A 248 13.92 3.93 25.59
C ASP A 248 14.91 3.69 24.44
N PHE A 249 15.61 4.73 23.98
CA PHE A 249 16.61 4.60 22.93
C PHE A 249 17.78 3.69 23.36
N HIS A 250 18.26 3.84 24.59
CA HIS A 250 19.29 2.96 25.14
C HIS A 250 18.83 1.51 25.19
N THR A 251 17.59 1.27 25.62
CA THR A 251 16.99 -0.07 25.67
C THR A 251 16.86 -0.67 24.28
N PHE A 252 16.33 0.10 23.33
CA PHE A 252 16.19 -0.31 21.93
C PHE A 252 17.55 -0.67 21.31
N ARG A 253 18.56 0.18 21.53
CA ARG A 253 19.90 0.02 20.95
C ARG A 253 20.69 -1.15 21.55
N THR A 254 20.47 -1.48 22.82
CA THR A 254 21.18 -2.56 23.51
C THR A 254 20.48 -3.91 23.37
N ASN A 255 19.31 -3.96 22.74
CA ASN A 255 18.61 -5.21 22.46
C ASN A 255 19.44 -6.11 21.53
N PRO A 256 19.81 -7.35 21.95
CA PRO A 256 20.70 -8.21 21.18
C PRO A 256 20.10 -8.73 19.87
N VAL A 257 18.77 -8.68 19.71
CA VAL A 257 18.07 -9.08 18.48
C VAL A 257 18.09 -7.95 17.43
N ILE A 258 18.43 -6.74 17.85
CA ILE A 258 18.39 -5.54 17.01
C ILE A 258 19.82 -5.17 16.60
N ASP A 259 20.20 -5.53 15.38
CA ASP A 259 21.50 -5.14 14.81
C ASP A 259 21.46 -3.72 14.23
N MET A 260 21.20 -2.74 15.09
CA MET A 260 21.18 -1.32 14.70
C MET A 260 22.55 -0.86 14.19
N LYS A 261 23.63 -1.49 14.65
CA LYS A 261 25.01 -1.12 14.33
C LYS A 261 25.34 -1.37 12.86
N SER A 262 24.90 -2.49 12.28
CA SER A 262 25.12 -2.75 10.86
C SER A 262 24.31 -1.81 9.96
N LEU A 263 23.12 -1.39 10.38
CA LEU A 263 22.23 -0.57 9.57
C LEU A 263 22.47 0.95 9.71
N LEU A 264 22.69 1.44 10.92
CA LEU A 264 22.76 2.88 11.25
C LEU A 264 24.10 3.30 11.87
N GLY A 265 25.05 2.37 12.02
CA GLY A 265 26.38 2.63 12.58
C GLY A 265 26.43 2.71 14.11
N ASN A 266 27.59 3.11 14.63
CA ASN A 266 27.91 3.04 16.07
C ASN A 266 27.55 4.30 16.88
N THR A 267 26.72 5.18 16.34
CA THR A 267 26.30 6.42 17.02
C THR A 267 25.58 6.11 18.33
N SER A 268 25.94 6.83 19.41
CA SER A 268 25.27 6.73 20.71
C SER A 268 24.17 7.75 20.94
N HIS A 269 24.07 8.75 20.07
CA HIS A 269 23.06 9.80 20.18
C HIS A 269 21.83 9.47 19.35
N ARG A 270 20.66 9.51 19.99
CA ARG A 270 19.36 9.21 19.39
C ARG A 270 19.07 10.05 18.14
N LEU A 271 19.26 11.37 18.20
CA LEU A 271 18.99 12.27 17.06
C LEU A 271 19.94 12.07 15.89
N LEU A 272 21.20 11.69 16.15
CA LEU A 272 22.15 11.38 15.07
C LEU A 272 21.80 10.06 14.39
N SER A 273 21.30 9.08 15.16
CA SER A 273 20.79 7.81 14.62
C SER A 273 19.53 8.05 13.78
N ALA A 274 18.65 8.96 14.24
CA ALA A 274 17.48 9.39 13.50
C ALA A 274 17.84 10.10 12.18
N ALA A 275 18.83 11.00 12.19
CA ALA A 275 19.34 11.65 10.99
C ALA A 275 19.93 10.65 9.98
N HIS A 276 20.66 9.63 10.47
CA HIS A 276 21.18 8.58 9.60
C HIS A 276 20.05 7.72 9.01
N ALA A 277 19.04 7.35 9.81
CA ALA A 277 17.89 6.61 9.32
C ALA A 277 17.12 7.40 8.25
N ALA A 278 16.89 8.70 8.46
CA ALA A 278 16.27 9.57 7.47
C ALA A 278 17.10 9.69 6.18
N LYS A 279 18.44 9.80 6.28
CA LYS A 279 19.34 9.76 5.13
C LYS A 279 19.20 8.46 4.34
N MET A 280 19.18 7.32 5.01
CA MET A 280 19.00 6.01 4.37
C MET A 280 17.61 5.87 3.74
N ALA A 281 16.57 6.42 4.37
CA ALA A 281 15.22 6.49 3.80
C ALA A 281 15.20 7.25 2.47
N VAL A 282 15.90 8.40 2.39
CA VAL A 282 16.08 9.18 1.16
C VAL A 282 16.75 8.36 0.07
N VAL A 283 17.83 7.64 0.38
CA VAL A 283 18.55 6.81 -0.60
C VAL A 283 17.64 5.72 -1.17
N CYS A 284 16.83 5.08 -0.32
CA CYS A 284 15.92 4.02 -0.74
C CYS A 284 14.77 4.52 -1.63
N GLY A 285 14.32 5.76 -1.42
CA GLY A 285 13.19 6.39 -2.12
C GLY A 285 13.59 7.48 -3.12
N GLN A 286 14.85 7.55 -3.55
CA GLN A 286 15.40 8.68 -4.31
C GLN A 286 14.70 8.99 -5.65
N TYR A 287 13.88 8.08 -6.16
CA TYR A 287 13.10 8.26 -7.40
C TYR A 287 11.69 8.81 -7.15
N THR A 288 11.33 9.08 -5.89
CA THR A 288 10.03 9.64 -5.52
C THR A 288 10.24 10.97 -4.77
N PRO A 289 10.16 12.13 -5.46
CA PRO A 289 10.58 13.42 -4.91
C PRO A 289 9.90 13.80 -3.58
N LEU A 290 8.61 13.48 -3.41
CA LEU A 290 7.89 13.75 -2.17
C LEU A 290 8.49 12.99 -0.97
N TYR A 291 8.88 11.72 -1.15
CA TYR A 291 9.52 10.93 -0.09
C TYR A 291 10.88 11.51 0.28
N VAL A 292 11.65 11.96 -0.72
CA VAL A 292 12.94 12.63 -0.49
C VAL A 292 12.74 13.88 0.35
N LEU A 293 11.79 14.74 -0.04
CA LEU A 293 11.49 15.98 0.66
C LEU A 293 11.05 15.71 2.11
N THR A 294 10.08 14.82 2.33
CA THR A 294 9.57 14.52 3.68
C THR A 294 10.66 14.03 4.62
N ASN A 295 11.57 13.18 4.15
CA ASN A 295 12.64 12.65 5.00
C ASN A 295 13.79 13.64 5.20
N ALA A 296 14.09 14.49 4.20
CA ALA A 296 15.11 15.52 4.33
C ALA A 296 14.67 16.64 5.30
N MET A 297 13.38 17.00 5.30
CA MET A 297 12.81 18.06 6.15
C MET A 297 12.71 17.69 7.63
N LEU A 298 12.98 16.44 8.02
CA LEU A 298 12.95 16.03 9.43
C LEU A 298 14.00 16.71 10.30
N PHE A 299 15.06 17.25 9.69
CA PHE A 299 16.21 17.84 10.37
C PHE A 299 16.58 19.24 9.84
N ILE A 300 15.69 19.86 9.06
CA ILE A 300 15.78 21.28 8.68
C ILE A 300 14.88 22.06 9.63
#